data_AF-A0A7L2QJ75-F1
#
_entry.id   AF-A0A7L2QJ75-F1
#
_cell.length_a   1.000
_cell.length_b   1.000
_cell.length_c   1.000
_cell.angle_alpha   90.00
_cell.angle_beta   90.00
_cell.angle_gamma   90.00
#
_symmetry.space_group_name_H-M   'P 1'
#
loop_
_entity.id
_entity.type
_entity.pdbx_description
1 polymer ?
#
loop_
_entity_poly.entity_id
_entity_poly.type
_entity_poly.pdbx_seq_one_letter_code
_entity_poly.pdbx_strand_id
1 'polypeptide(L)'
;RVPGTQINKGNAEILGWLVCDLGGEYIRSSGGSLLKDLSQCGSFLPEQEEAIRDVLGSGNTTFGPPAAWSAFTLSELGGLLPVLDPSILQQIPK
;
A
#
# COMPACT_ATOMS: atom_id res chain seq x y z
N ARG A 1 21.74 -6.36 2.68
CA ARG A 1 20.52 -5.53 2.51
C ARG A 1 20.69 -4.35 3.45
N VAL A 2 20.73 -3.12 2.96
CA VAL A 2 20.88 -1.94 3.82
C VAL A 2 19.52 -1.68 4.48
N PRO A 3 19.41 -1.67 5.82
CA PRO A 3 18.15 -1.49 6.54
C PRO A 3 17.61 -0.04 6.53
N GLY A 4 18.11 0.82 5.64
CA GLY A 4 17.85 2.27 5.67
C GLY A 4 16.47 2.70 5.19
N THR A 5 15.74 1.85 4.46
CA THR A 5 14.45 2.21 3.86
C THR A 5 13.24 1.52 4.49
N GLN A 6 13.45 0.61 5.44
CA GLN A 6 12.34 -0.10 6.09
C GLN A 6 11.72 0.73 7.22
N ILE A 7 10.46 1.10 7.05
CA ILE A 7 9.66 1.85 8.02
C ILE A 7 8.60 0.92 8.59
N ASN A 8 8.62 0.71 9.90
CA ASN A 8 7.57 -0.05 10.58
C ASN A 8 6.34 0.82 10.83
N LYS A 9 5.23 0.20 11.25
CA LYS A 9 3.96 0.89 11.49
C LYS A 9 4.05 2.04 12.52
N GLY A 10 4.77 1.84 13.62
CA GLY A 10 4.92 2.89 14.64
C GLY A 10 5.69 4.11 14.13
N ASN A 11 6.73 3.89 13.31
CA ASN A 11 7.46 4.97 12.66
C ASN A 11 6.59 5.69 11.61
N ALA A 12 5.74 4.95 10.89
CA ALA A 12 4.80 5.52 9.93
C ALA A 12 3.78 6.44 10.60
N GLU A 13 3.21 6.00 11.74
CA GLU A 13 2.29 6.79 12.55
C GLU A 13 2.96 8.10 13.05
N ILE A 14 4.25 8.06 13.41
CA ILE A 14 5.01 9.24 13.81
C ILE A 14 5.27 10.20 12.63
N LEU A 15 5.53 9.65 11.44
CA LEU A 15 5.74 10.46 10.23
C LEU A 15 4.46 11.19 9.79
N GLY A 16 3.28 10.61 10.04
CA GLY A 16 1.99 11.20 9.67
C GLY A 16 1.93 11.49 8.17
N TRP A 17 1.63 12.75 7.81
CA TRP A 17 1.51 13.17 6.42
C TRP A 17 2.81 13.03 5.60
N LEU A 18 3.97 12.96 6.25
CA LEU A 18 5.25 12.76 5.54
C LEU A 18 5.34 11.38 4.87
N VAL A 19 4.48 10.42 5.24
CA VAL A 19 4.38 9.14 4.53
C VAL A 19 4.03 9.33 3.05
N CYS A 20 3.28 10.39 2.71
CA CYS A 20 2.89 10.70 1.33
C CYS A 20 4.07 11.13 0.44
N ASP A 21 5.17 11.58 1.05
CA ASP A 21 6.37 12.02 0.34
C ASP A 21 7.43 10.90 0.19
N LEU A 22 7.17 9.71 0.74
CA LEU A 22 8.09 8.57 0.66
C LEU A 22 8.13 8.00 -0.76
N GLY A 23 9.32 7.91 -1.34
CA GLY A 23 9.52 7.28 -2.66
C GLY A 23 9.18 5.79 -2.68
N GLY A 24 8.96 5.24 -3.88
CA GLY A 24 8.53 3.85 -4.07
C GLY A 24 9.44 2.78 -3.45
N GLU A 25 10.74 3.05 -3.28
CA GLU A 25 11.66 2.12 -2.58
C GLU A 25 11.27 1.90 -1.12
N TYR A 26 10.94 2.98 -0.39
CA TYR A 26 10.51 2.89 1.01
C TYR A 26 9.19 2.13 1.13
N ILE A 27 8.27 2.36 0.19
CA ILE A 27 6.98 1.64 0.13
C ILE A 27 7.22 0.14 -0.05
N ARG A 28 8.01 -0.26 -1.06
CA ARG A 28 8.32 -1.67 -1.32
C ARG A 28 9.05 -2.35 -0.17
N SER A 29 10.04 -1.69 0.43
CA SER A 29 10.87 -2.29 1.46
C SER A 29 10.17 -2.39 2.82
N SER A 30 9.22 -1.49 3.07
CA SER A 30 8.36 -1.48 4.27
C SER A 30 7.17 -2.43 4.14
N GLY A 31 6.74 -2.73 2.92
CA GLY A 31 5.64 -3.65 2.66
C GLY A 31 4.31 -3.12 3.21
N GLY A 32 3.52 -3.99 3.83
CA GLY A 32 2.17 -3.64 4.31
C GLY A 32 2.13 -2.62 5.46
N SER A 33 3.26 -2.25 6.07
CA SER A 33 3.28 -1.37 7.25
C SER A 33 2.84 0.06 6.95
N LEU A 34 2.98 0.54 5.71
CA LEU A 34 2.66 1.91 5.30
C LEU A 34 1.27 2.05 4.68
N LEU A 35 0.60 0.96 4.31
CA LEU A 35 -0.62 1.02 3.50
C LEU A 35 -1.76 1.79 4.17
N LYS A 36 -1.90 1.69 5.50
CA LYS A 36 -2.94 2.41 6.24
C LYS A 36 -2.71 3.92 6.19
N ASP A 37 -1.47 4.36 6.37
CA ASP A 37 -1.14 5.79 6.35
C ASP A 37 -1.15 6.33 4.91
N LEU A 38 -0.67 5.55 3.95
CA LEU A 38 -0.77 5.86 2.53
C LEU A 38 -2.22 6.01 2.06
N SER A 39 -3.18 5.25 2.60
CA SER A 39 -4.59 5.36 2.20
C SER A 39 -5.23 6.72 2.50
N GLN A 40 -4.56 7.55 3.32
CA GLN A 40 -4.98 8.92 3.62
C GLN A 40 -4.39 9.96 2.65
N CYS A 41 -3.41 9.59 1.84
CA CYS A 41 -2.77 10.51 0.88
C CYS A 41 -3.73 10.87 -0.27
N GLY A 42 -3.63 12.10 -0.77
CA GLY A 42 -4.54 12.60 -1.81
C GLY A 42 -4.19 12.15 -3.24
N SER A 43 -2.91 11.91 -3.52
CA SER A 43 -2.40 11.47 -4.82
C SER A 43 -1.04 10.81 -4.67
N PHE A 44 -0.62 10.07 -5.70
CA PHE A 44 0.67 9.39 -5.73
C PHE A 44 1.43 9.71 -7.02
N LEU A 45 2.75 9.68 -6.95
CA LEU A 45 3.61 9.66 -8.12
C LEU A 45 3.57 8.27 -8.78
N PRO A 46 3.85 8.14 -10.09
CA PRO A 46 3.80 6.85 -10.79
C PRO A 46 4.63 5.74 -10.13
N GLU A 47 5.81 6.08 -9.60
CA GLU A 47 6.69 5.15 -8.89
C GLU A 47 6.15 4.69 -7.53
N GLN A 48 5.35 5.54 -6.86
CA GLN A 48 4.66 5.19 -5.63
C GLN A 48 3.47 4.28 -5.94
N GLU A 49 2.72 4.58 -7.01
CA GLU A 49 1.62 3.73 -7.46
C GLU A 49 2.08 2.30 -7.80
N GLU A 50 3.16 2.18 -8.57
CA GLU A 50 3.78 0.88 -8.88
C GLU A 50 4.18 0.13 -7.61
N ALA A 51 4.85 0.82 -6.68
CA ALA A 51 5.24 0.22 -5.40
C ALA A 51 4.05 -0.24 -4.55
N ILE A 52 2.95 0.54 -4.52
CA ILE A 52 1.72 0.17 -3.82
C ILE A 52 1.09 -1.07 -4.46
N ARG A 53 1.04 -1.15 -5.80
CA ARG A 53 0.55 -2.32 -6.52
C ARG A 53 1.39 -3.57 -6.22
N ASP A 54 2.71 -3.44 -6.24
CA ASP A 54 3.62 -4.55 -5.90
C ASP A 54 3.34 -5.09 -4.49
N VAL A 55 3.20 -4.18 -3.52
CA VAL A 55 2.94 -4.53 -2.12
C VAL A 55 1.58 -5.20 -1.96
N LEU A 56 0.51 -4.61 -2.51
CA LEU A 56 -0.85 -5.17 -2.43
C LEU A 56 -0.97 -6.50 -3.18
N GLY A 57 -0.42 -6.58 -4.40
CA GLY A 57 -0.44 -7.76 -5.26
C GLY A 57 0.34 -8.94 -4.68
N SER A 58 1.38 -8.69 -3.87
CA SER A 58 2.11 -9.75 -3.17
C SER A 58 1.24 -10.55 -2.20
N GLY A 59 0.14 -9.97 -1.72
CA GLY A 59 -0.71 -10.54 -0.68
C GLY A 59 -0.08 -10.65 0.71
N ASN A 60 1.20 -10.27 0.86
CA ASN A 60 1.93 -10.31 2.12
C ASN A 60 1.68 -9.04 2.96
N THR A 61 0.40 -8.75 3.17
CA THR A 61 -0.09 -7.61 3.93
C THR A 61 -1.19 -8.06 4.88
N THR A 62 -1.62 -7.19 5.79
CA THR A 62 -2.78 -7.47 6.66
C THR A 62 -4.09 -7.64 5.89
N PHE A 63 -4.14 -7.20 4.62
CA PHE A 63 -5.29 -7.38 3.75
C PHE A 63 -5.32 -8.74 3.04
N GLY A 64 -4.21 -9.49 3.08
CA GLY A 64 -4.06 -10.73 2.32
C GLY A 64 -4.00 -10.51 0.80
N PRO A 65 -4.01 -11.60 0.01
CA PRO A 65 -4.00 -11.52 -1.45
C PRO A 65 -5.31 -10.92 -1.98
N PRO A 66 -5.30 -10.26 -3.16
CA PRO A 66 -6.50 -9.68 -3.77
C PRO A 66 -7.70 -10.64 -3.90
N ALA A 67 -7.43 -11.93 -4.13
CA ALA A 67 -8.45 -12.98 -4.20
C ALA A 67 -9.19 -13.26 -2.88
N ALA A 68 -8.71 -12.73 -1.76
CA ALA A 68 -9.35 -12.85 -0.45
C ALA A 68 -10.02 -11.53 0.01
N TRP A 69 -9.97 -10.46 -0.80
CA TRP A 69 -10.51 -9.17 -0.40
C TRP A 69 -12.03 -9.20 -0.34
N SER A 70 -12.56 -8.77 0.80
CA SER A 70 -13.99 -8.59 1.05
C SER A 70 -14.40 -7.14 0.79
N ALA A 71 -15.71 -6.86 0.78
CA ALA A 71 -16.20 -5.48 0.77
C ALA A 71 -15.62 -4.63 1.93
N PHE A 72 -15.40 -5.24 3.10
CA PHE A 72 -14.74 -4.59 4.23
C PHE A 72 -13.27 -4.27 3.93
N THR A 73 -12.54 -5.19 3.29
CA THR A 73 -11.17 -4.94 2.85
C THR A 73 -11.10 -3.77 1.86
N LEU A 74 -12.04 -3.71 0.91
CA LEU A 74 -12.11 -2.61 -0.06
C LEU A 74 -12.43 -1.27 0.61
N SER A 75 -13.28 -1.23 1.64
CA SER A 75 -13.50 0.00 2.40
C SER A 75 -12.26 0.47 3.16
N GLU A 76 -11.48 -0.47 3.71
CA GLU A 76 -10.23 -0.13 4.43
C GLU A 76 -9.11 0.32 3.50
N LEU A 77 -9.07 -0.18 2.25
CA LEU A 77 -8.11 0.28 1.23
C LEU A 77 -8.33 1.74 0.87
N GLY A 78 -9.57 2.24 0.92
CA GLY A 78 -9.88 3.67 0.84
C GLY A 78 -9.19 4.39 -0.33
N GLY A 79 -8.34 5.38 -0.02
CA GLY A 79 -7.59 6.18 -1.01
C GLY A 79 -6.60 5.41 -1.87
N LEU A 80 -6.36 4.12 -1.60
CA LEU A 80 -5.55 3.24 -2.45
C LEU A 80 -6.34 2.63 -3.61
N LEU A 81 -7.68 2.66 -3.57
CA LEU A 81 -8.53 2.09 -4.63
C LEU A 81 -8.22 2.65 -6.04
N PRO A 82 -7.98 3.97 -6.24
CA PRO A 82 -7.64 4.50 -7.55
C PRO A 82 -6.30 4.00 -8.11
N VAL A 83 -5.42 3.48 -7.26
CA VAL A 83 -4.12 2.95 -7.66
C VAL A 83 -4.26 1.56 -8.28
N LEU A 84 -5.34 0.83 -7.98
CA LEU A 84 -5.52 -0.54 -8.48
C LEU A 84 -5.61 -0.58 -10.00
N ASP A 85 -4.86 -1.50 -10.61
CA ASP A 85 -4.88 -1.71 -12.05
C ASP A 85 -5.71 -2.96 -12.42
N PRO A 86 -5.96 -3.22 -13.72
CA PRO A 86 -6.72 -4.38 -14.15
C PRO A 86 -6.16 -5.72 -13.64
N SER A 87 -4.85 -5.83 -13.38
CA SER A 87 -4.23 -7.08 -12.92
C SER A 87 -4.65 -7.44 -11.49
N ILE A 88 -4.85 -6.45 -10.63
CA ILE A 88 -5.37 -6.64 -9.27
C ILE A 88 -6.89 -6.74 -9.29
N LEU A 89 -7.58 -5.85 -10.02
CA LEU A 89 -9.04 -5.79 -10.03
C LEU A 89 -9.68 -7.10 -10.49
N GLN A 90 -9.07 -7.80 -11.46
CA GLN A 90 -9.59 -9.09 -11.95
C GLN A 90 -9.46 -10.24 -10.93
N GLN A 91 -8.63 -10.08 -9.90
CA GLN A 91 -8.46 -11.08 -8.85
C GLN A 91 -9.50 -10.96 -7.74
N ILE A 92 -10.13 -9.78 -7.59
CA ILE A 92 -11.08 -9.52 -6.51
C ILE A 92 -12.34 -10.37 -6.73
N PRO A 93 -12.83 -11.09 -5.70
CA PRO A 93 -14.08 -11.84 -5.77
C PRO A 93 -15.26 -10.95 -6.19
N LYS A 94 -16.16 -11.52 -7.01
CA LYS A 94 -17.39 -10.85 -7.45
C LYS A 94 -18.47 -10.86 -6.37
#